data_AF-A0A852WCC5-F1
#
_entry.id   AF-A0A852WCC5-F1
#
_cell.length_a   1.000
_cell.length_b   1.000
_cell.length_c   1.000
_cell.angle_alpha   90.00
_cell.angle_beta   90.00
_cell.angle_gamma   90.00
#
_symmetry.space_group_name_H-M   'P 1'
#
loop_
_entity.id
_entity.type
_entity.pdbx_description
1 polymer ?
#
loop_
_entity_poly.entity_id
_entity_poly.type
_entity_poly.pdbx_seq_one_letter_code
_entity_poly.pdbx_strand_id
1 'polypeptide(L)'
;MVGDPDEIRALAVRLRAEAEQVRRLAWRVALAREVTWRSPAATLFRERAQERAHALQHAARRLDEASRRVQAHADAVEAARVELLRGAALAADLARATSTPVSRPVGSW
;
A
#
# COMPACT_ATOMS: atom_id res chain seq x y z
N MET A 1 -1.41 -15.07 2.61
CA MET A 1 -2.39 -14.56 1.62
C MET A 1 -3.55 -13.74 2.20
N VAL A 2 -3.75 -13.63 3.52
CA VAL A 2 -4.38 -12.46 4.14
C VAL A 2 -3.49 -12.05 5.31
N GLY A 3 -2.90 -10.85 5.25
CA GLY A 3 -2.19 -10.25 6.39
C GLY A 3 -0.67 -10.40 6.44
N ASP A 4 0.02 -10.76 5.35
CA ASP A 4 1.48 -10.62 5.29
C ASP A 4 1.85 -9.17 4.89
N PRO A 5 2.51 -8.37 5.77
CA PRO A 5 2.92 -7.01 5.45
C PRO A 5 3.77 -6.90 4.18
N ASP A 6 4.60 -7.90 3.86
CA ASP A 6 5.47 -7.84 2.69
C ASP A 6 4.68 -8.02 1.38
N GLU A 7 3.70 -8.92 1.36
CA GLU A 7 2.75 -9.06 0.24
C GLU A 7 1.97 -7.75 0.02
N ILE A 8 1.54 -7.09 1.11
CA ILE A 8 0.79 -5.83 1.06
C ILE A 8 1.69 -4.69 0.54
N ARG A 9 2.95 -4.60 0.99
CA ARG A 9 3.95 -3.63 0.47
C ARG A 9 4.21 -3.86 -1.02
N ALA A 10 4.34 -5.11 -1.46
CA ALA A 10 4.52 -5.42 -2.87
C ALA A 10 3.33 -4.92 -3.72
N LEU A 11 2.10 -5.04 -3.21
CA LEU A 11 0.92 -4.47 -3.87
C LEU A 11 1.00 -2.93 -3.95
N ALA A 12 1.39 -2.25 -2.88
CA ALA A 12 1.57 -0.79 -2.90
C ALA A 12 2.59 -0.34 -3.96
N VAL A 13 3.71 -1.06 -4.08
CA VAL A 13 4.74 -0.79 -5.11
C VAL A 13 4.17 -0.98 -6.52
N ARG A 14 3.41 -2.06 -6.76
CA ARG A 14 2.76 -2.32 -8.05
C ARG A 14 1.80 -1.21 -8.43
N LEU A 15 0.94 -0.76 -7.50
CA LEU A 15 0.00 0.35 -7.73
C LEU A 15 0.72 1.64 -8.13
N ARG A 16 1.87 1.93 -7.49
CA ARG A 16 2.69 3.10 -7.84
C ARG A 16 3.32 2.97 -9.22
N ALA A 17 3.77 1.77 -9.61
CA ALA A 17 4.30 1.51 -10.94
C ALA A 17 3.20 1.66 -12.02
N GLU A 18 1.98 1.19 -11.75
CA GLU A 18 0.82 1.37 -12.63
C GLU A 18 0.44 2.85 -12.75
N ALA A 19 0.44 3.61 -11.64
CA ALA A 19 0.19 5.06 -11.67
C ALA A 19 1.17 5.78 -12.61
N GLU A 20 2.44 5.38 -12.57
CA GLU A 20 3.48 5.95 -13.43
C GLU A 20 3.29 5.58 -14.92
N GLN A 21 2.86 4.35 -15.21
CA GLN A 21 2.49 3.94 -16.57
C GLN A 21 1.33 4.78 -17.09
N VAL A 22 0.30 5.00 -16.27
CA VAL A 22 -0.86 5.82 -16.63
C VAL A 22 -0.46 7.29 -16.84
N ARG A 23 0.45 7.85 -16.04
CA ARG A 23 1.01 9.20 -16.27
C ARG A 23 1.69 9.33 -17.63
N ARG A 24 2.54 8.37 -17.99
CA ARG A 24 3.20 8.34 -19.31
C ARG A 24 2.18 8.25 -20.44
N LEU A 25 1.14 7.43 -20.29
CA LEU A 25 0.07 7.35 -21.28
C LEU A 25 -0.69 8.67 -21.40
N ALA A 26 -1.02 9.31 -20.27
CA ALA A 26 -1.69 10.61 -20.25
C ALA A 26 -0.87 11.68 -20.99
N TRP A 27 0.45 11.69 -20.79
CA TRP A 27 1.36 12.59 -21.50
C TRP A 27 1.37 12.33 -23.02
N ARG A 28 1.45 11.07 -23.45
CA ARG A 28 1.37 10.71 -24.87
C ARG A 28 0.05 11.13 -25.52
N VAL A 29 -1.07 10.92 -24.81
CA VAL A 29 -2.40 11.34 -25.28
C VAL A 29 -2.50 12.86 -25.32
N ALA A 30 -1.89 13.56 -24.35
CA ALA A 30 -1.81 15.01 -24.39
C ALA A 30 -1.06 15.49 -25.63
N LEU A 31 0.14 14.96 -25.91
CA LEU A 31 0.92 15.32 -27.10
C LEU A 31 0.19 15.02 -28.41
N ALA A 32 -0.62 13.97 -28.46
CA ALA A 32 -1.37 13.62 -29.67
C ALA A 32 -2.26 14.77 -30.16
N ARG A 33 -2.65 15.72 -29.30
CA ARG A 33 -3.44 16.90 -29.67
C ARG A 33 -2.72 17.87 -30.61
N GLU A 34 -1.41 17.79 -30.75
CA GLU A 34 -0.57 18.72 -31.51
C GLU A 34 -0.68 18.50 -33.03
N VAL A 35 -1.91 18.27 -33.51
CA VAL A 35 -2.22 18.09 -34.92
C VAL A 35 -2.18 19.42 -35.66
N THR A 36 -1.48 19.44 -36.78
CA THR A 36 -1.25 20.66 -37.58
C THR A 36 -2.41 21.00 -38.51
N TRP A 37 -3.23 20.02 -38.89
CA TRP A 37 -4.38 20.27 -39.77
C TRP A 37 -5.46 21.10 -39.07
N ARG A 38 -6.17 21.91 -39.88
CA ARG A 38 -7.25 22.79 -39.41
C ARG A 38 -8.57 22.34 -40.02
N SER A 39 -9.47 21.85 -39.19
CA SER A 39 -10.83 21.47 -39.57
C SER A 39 -11.70 21.37 -38.31
N PRO A 40 -13.04 21.34 -38.42
CA PRO A 40 -13.91 21.05 -37.28
C PRO A 40 -13.57 19.70 -36.61
N ALA A 41 -13.16 18.70 -37.39
CA ALA A 41 -12.69 17.42 -36.87
C ALA A 41 -11.39 17.55 -36.06
N ALA A 42 -10.48 18.46 -36.44
CA ALA A 42 -9.27 18.77 -35.65
C ALA A 42 -9.62 19.32 -34.27
N THR A 43 -10.58 20.25 -34.20
CA THR A 43 -11.05 20.84 -32.94
C THR A 43 -11.61 19.76 -32.02
N LEU A 44 -12.55 18.95 -32.53
CA LEU A 44 -13.14 17.85 -31.76
C LEU A 44 -12.08 16.87 -31.27
N PHE A 45 -11.12 16.51 -32.13
CA PHE A 45 -10.04 15.61 -31.75
C PHE A 45 -9.18 16.20 -30.61
N ARG A 46 -8.81 17.48 -30.66
CA ARG A 46 -8.04 18.15 -29.60
C ARG A 46 -8.79 18.18 -28.27
N GLU A 47 -10.08 18.49 -28.30
CA GLU A 47 -10.94 18.49 -27.11
C GLU A 47 -11.02 17.09 -26.49
N ARG A 48 -11.27 16.05 -27.29
CA ARG A 48 -11.32 14.67 -26.80
C ARG A 48 -9.97 14.19 -26.28
N ALA A 49 -8.87 14.53 -26.95
CA ALA A 49 -7.53 14.23 -26.46
C ALA A 49 -7.25 14.90 -25.11
N GLN A 50 -7.70 16.15 -24.91
CA GLN A 50 -7.63 16.85 -23.63
C GLN A 50 -8.42 16.15 -22.53
N GLU A 51 -9.70 15.84 -22.78
CA GLU A 51 -10.56 15.14 -21.83
C GLU A 51 -9.94 13.81 -21.39
N ARG A 52 -9.43 13.03 -22.35
CA ARG A 52 -8.80 11.73 -22.08
C ARG A 52 -7.50 11.86 -21.31
N ALA A 53 -6.64 12.82 -21.66
CA ALA A 53 -5.42 13.08 -20.90
C ALA A 53 -5.73 13.46 -19.45
N HIS A 54 -6.73 14.32 -19.21
CA HIS A 54 -7.18 14.66 -17.85
C HIS A 54 -7.73 13.46 -17.10
N ALA A 55 -8.60 12.66 -17.72
CA ALA A 55 -9.15 11.46 -17.09
C ALA A 55 -8.04 10.47 -16.67
N LEU A 56 -7.03 10.27 -17.51
CA LEU A 56 -5.87 9.43 -17.18
C LEU A 56 -5.04 10.01 -16.03
N GLN A 57 -4.81 11.33 -16.00
CA GLN A 57 -4.13 11.97 -14.87
C GLN A 57 -4.90 11.77 -13.55
N HIS A 58 -6.23 11.89 -13.58
CA HIS A 58 -7.06 11.60 -12.41
C HIS A 58 -6.96 10.14 -11.98
N ALA A 59 -6.96 9.20 -12.92
CA ALA A 59 -6.78 7.78 -12.63
C ALA A 59 -5.41 7.50 -11.97
N ALA A 60 -4.32 8.09 -12.49
CA ALA A 60 -3.00 7.96 -11.89
C ALA A 60 -2.96 8.48 -10.44
N ARG A 61 -3.58 9.64 -10.15
CA ARG A 61 -3.68 10.17 -8.78
C ARG A 61 -4.44 9.23 -7.84
N ARG A 62 -5.50 8.57 -8.33
CA ARG A 62 -6.25 7.57 -7.56
C ARG A 62 -5.40 6.33 -7.26
N LEU A 63 -4.56 5.90 -8.20
CA LEU A 63 -3.63 4.79 -7.98
C LEU A 63 -2.54 5.14 -6.96
N ASP A 64 -1.98 6.36 -7.00
CA ASP A 64 -1.04 6.81 -5.97
C ASP A 64 -1.70 6.86 -4.58
N GLU A 65 -2.93 7.35 -4.51
CA GLU A 65 -3.69 7.39 -3.25
C GLU A 65 -3.97 5.97 -2.72
N ALA A 66 -4.37 5.05 -3.59
CA ALA A 66 -4.54 3.65 -3.23
C ALA A 66 -3.22 3.02 -2.75
N SER A 67 -2.11 3.27 -3.45
CA SER A 67 -0.77 2.82 -3.05
C SER A 67 -0.42 3.29 -1.64
N ARG A 68 -0.63 4.58 -1.33
CA ARG A 68 -0.38 5.14 0.01
C ARG A 68 -1.24 4.48 1.09
N ARG A 69 -2.52 4.24 0.82
CA ARG A 69 -3.42 3.58 1.78
C ARG A 69 -3.02 2.13 2.03
N VAL A 70 -2.64 1.40 0.98
CA VAL A 70 -2.17 0.01 1.08
C VAL A 70 -0.86 -0.05 1.86
N GLN A 71 0.07 0.88 1.62
CA GLN A 71 1.30 0.98 2.39
C GLN A 71 1.02 1.22 3.88
N ALA A 72 0.17 2.21 4.20
CA ALA A 72 -0.22 2.50 5.58
C ALA A 72 -0.89 1.30 6.26
N HIS A 73 -1.67 0.52 5.50
CA HIS A 73 -2.25 -0.73 6.00
C HIS A 73 -1.18 -1.78 6.31
N ALA A 74 -0.17 -1.97 5.45
CA ALA A 74 0.94 -2.88 5.72
C ALA A 74 1.67 -2.53 7.01
N ASP A 75 1.93 -1.23 7.21
CA ASP A 75 2.62 -0.72 8.41
C ASP A 75 1.78 -0.97 9.67
N ALA A 76 0.45 -0.79 9.58
CA ALA A 76 -0.47 -1.10 10.68
C ALA A 76 -0.53 -2.61 11.00
N VAL A 77 -0.52 -3.48 9.99
CA VAL A 77 -0.51 -4.94 10.19
C VAL A 77 0.80 -5.40 10.84
N GLU A 78 1.94 -4.85 10.41
CA GLU A 78 3.24 -5.12 11.04
C GLU A 78 3.25 -4.69 12.51
N ALA A 79 2.78 -3.47 12.80
CA ALA A 79 2.69 -2.97 14.17
C ALA A 79 1.81 -3.89 15.06
N ALA A 80 0.64 -4.30 14.56
CA ALA A 80 -0.23 -5.23 15.27
C ALA A 80 0.43 -6.59 15.52
N ARG A 81 1.18 -7.12 14.54
CA ARG A 81 1.94 -8.38 14.68
C ARG A 81 3.00 -8.27 15.78
N VAL A 82 3.75 -7.17 15.83
CA VAL A 82 4.76 -6.92 16.86
C VAL A 82 4.13 -6.90 18.25
N GLU A 83 3.02 -6.20 18.43
CA GLU A 83 2.32 -6.15 19.72
C GLU A 83 1.79 -7.52 20.17
N LEU A 84 1.23 -8.31 19.24
CA LEU A 84 0.79 -9.67 19.53
C LEU A 84 1.95 -10.57 19.99
N LEU A 85 3.11 -10.48 19.33
CA LEU A 85 4.31 -11.23 19.72
C LEU A 85 4.82 -10.83 21.10
N ARG A 86 4.80 -9.52 21.43
CA ARG A 86 5.17 -9.02 22.76
C ARG A 86 4.23 -9.56 23.84
N GLY A 87 2.93 -9.52 23.60
CA GLY A 87 1.93 -10.07 24.53
C GLY A 87 2.10 -11.58 24.75
N ALA A 88 2.37 -12.33 23.68
CA ALA A 88 2.62 -13.76 23.77
C ALA A 88 3.90 -14.09 24.57
N ALA A 89 4.98 -13.33 24.38
CA ALA A 89 6.21 -13.49 25.15
C ALA A 89 5.99 -13.23 26.65
N LEU A 90 5.28 -12.14 27.00
CA LEU A 90 4.95 -11.81 28.37
C LEU A 90 4.10 -12.91 29.03
N ALA A 91 3.13 -13.47 28.31
CA ALA A 91 2.30 -14.56 28.80
C ALA A 91 3.13 -15.84 29.05
N ALA A 92 4.09 -16.14 28.17
CA ALA A 92 5.01 -17.27 28.35
C ALA A 92 5.94 -17.07 29.56
N ASP A 93 6.42 -15.84 29.80
CA ASP A 93 7.23 -15.50 30.97
C ASP A 93 6.45 -15.67 32.27
N LEU A 94 5.20 -15.18 32.31
CA LEU A 94 4.30 -15.38 33.44
C LEU A 94 4.04 -16.87 33.73
N ALA A 95 3.80 -17.67 32.68
CA ALA A 95 3.59 -19.12 32.82
C ALA A 95 4.84 -19.84 33.36
N ARG A 96 6.05 -19.41 33.00
CA ARG A 96 7.31 -19.95 33.55
C ARG A 96 7.52 -19.57 35.01
N ALA A 97 7.19 -18.33 35.38
CA ALA A 97 7.31 -17.85 36.74
C ALA A 97 6.37 -18.61 37.70
N THR A 98 5.15 -18.95 37.27
CA THR A 98 4.18 -19.68 38.09
C THR A 98 4.41 -21.19 38.16
N SER A 99 5.19 -21.77 37.23
CA SER A 99 5.50 -23.21 37.19
C SER A 99 6.80 -23.58 37.91
N THR A 100 7.54 -22.62 38.45
CA THR A 100 8.76 -22.88 39.25
C THR A 100 8.35 -23.28 40.68
N PRO A 101 8.57 -24.54 41.13
CA PRO A 101 8.21 -24.93 42.48
C PRO A 101 9.09 -24.19 43.49
N VAL A 102 8.45 -23.46 44.41
CA VAL A 102 9.12 -22.91 45.59
C VAL A 102 9.58 -24.11 46.43
N SER A 103 10.85 -24.50 46.31
CA SER A 103 11.50 -25.39 47.26
C SER A 103 11.49 -24.71 48.62
N ARG A 104 10.47 -25.01 49.44
CA ARG A 104 10.48 -24.69 50.86
C ARG A 104 11.64 -25.47 51.49
N PRO A 105 12.61 -24.81 52.15
CA PRO A 105 13.60 -25.53 52.93
C PRO A 105 12.85 -26.22 54.07
N VAL A 106 12.81 -27.55 54.04
CA VAL A 106 12.33 -28.36 55.15
C VAL A 106 13.41 -28.26 56.22
N GLY A 107 13.22 -27.35 57.18
CA GLY A 107 14.05 -27.25 58.37
C GLY A 107 13.88 -28.52 59.20
N SER A 108 14.95 -29.30 59.33
CA SER A 108 15.07 -30.39 60.29
C SER A 108 15.19 -29.81 61.70
N TRP A 109 14.25 -30.17 62.58
CA TRP A 109 14.38 -30.10 64.03
C TRP A 109 14.44 -31.53 64.57
#